data_AF-Q1Z857-F1
#
_entry.id   AF-Q1Z857-F1
#
_cell.length_a   1.000
_cell.length_b   1.000
_cell.length_c   1.000
_cell.angle_alpha   90.00
_cell.angle_beta   90.00
_cell.angle_gamma   90.00
#
_symmetry.space_group_name_H-M   'P 1'
#
loop_
_entity.id
_entity.type
_entity.pdbx_description
1 polymer ?
#
loop_
_entity_poly.entity_id
_entity_poly.type
_entity_poly.pdbx_seq_one_letter_code
_entity_poly.pdbx_strand_id
1 'polypeptide(L)'
;MTITLTLASDWDKKVLHFLHKVITDSEHPFVMLTVQPGDKVLSLISSIGAKSNIQLHYVWQLLGPPMLQALHYKVKASGLSNILKKLQYGLPVQMTIEDGKIDIKSLQPKKQPDLFDHYLADDSSSKYWLEILSDEYSREFEMYQVDKTLSVRLAAAVFGEHLERVGKYIKHSPLNIGDVPNLHLNFTQEQVSIQGQVSGDAVSIIQPCRIDAYLLSERFFSPTIALSYEQAMKLEPLLQLCPGSITVSLLENAMLIERPDWALLLNLARPTIDGQALEKRLDASFSEVGCALQAPILLNTLEDIAIADRVEKELVHVVAFSHSHPNFHNEFRLGMNQDGVGALFPIKMAHPLTADLKICCNLVNLKRVLESLPSQSRWIYLPAQQALLFYDDIKAMRFVMACRQSCLSY
;
A
#
# COMPACT_ATOMS: atom_id res chain seq x y z
N MET A 1 41.15 -6.87 -15.17
CA MET A 1 40.62 -5.78 -16.02
C MET A 1 39.83 -4.88 -15.09
N THR A 2 40.16 -3.59 -15.05
CA THR A 2 39.54 -2.64 -14.12
C THR A 2 38.44 -1.88 -14.86
N ILE A 3 37.22 -1.90 -14.32
CA ILE A 3 36.06 -1.20 -14.91
C ILE A 3 35.62 -0.12 -13.94
N THR A 4 35.33 1.08 -14.43
CA THR A 4 34.85 2.19 -13.60
C THR A 4 33.52 2.70 -14.13
N LEU A 5 32.51 2.69 -13.29
CA LEU A 5 31.18 3.23 -13.55
C LEU A 5 30.98 4.49 -12.70
N THR A 6 30.50 5.57 -13.33
CA THR A 6 30.12 6.79 -12.62
C THR A 6 28.62 6.97 -12.73
N LEU A 7 27.95 6.93 -11.60
CA LEU A 7 26.51 6.96 -11.45
C LEU A 7 26.05 8.35 -11.01
N ALA A 8 24.91 8.78 -11.54
CA ALA A 8 24.34 10.10 -11.29
C ALA A 8 23.93 10.30 -9.82
N SER A 9 23.86 11.57 -9.39
CA SER A 9 23.55 11.96 -8.00
C SER A 9 22.07 11.91 -7.63
N ASP A 10 21.21 11.66 -8.61
CA ASP A 10 19.74 11.64 -8.54
C ASP A 10 19.17 10.30 -8.04
N TRP A 11 19.99 9.49 -7.36
CA TRP A 11 19.55 8.22 -6.82
C TRP A 11 18.54 8.40 -5.68
N ASP A 12 17.42 7.67 -5.76
CA ASP A 12 16.40 7.74 -4.73
C ASP A 12 16.77 6.83 -3.56
N LYS A 13 17.35 7.45 -2.52
CA LYS A 13 17.73 6.79 -1.26
C LYS A 13 16.57 6.03 -0.62
N LYS A 14 15.33 6.48 -0.83
CA LYS A 14 14.13 5.86 -0.25
C LYS A 14 13.74 4.60 -1.02
N VAL A 15 13.79 4.63 -2.35
CA VAL A 15 13.58 3.43 -3.20
C VAL A 15 14.67 2.39 -2.91
N LEU A 16 15.92 2.81 -2.73
CA LEU A 16 17.02 1.90 -2.37
C LEU A 16 16.91 1.36 -0.92
N HIS A 17 16.32 2.13 -0.01
CA HIS A 17 15.97 1.63 1.33
C HIS A 17 14.82 0.62 1.27
N PHE A 18 13.84 0.86 0.41
CA PHE A 18 12.75 -0.07 0.16
C PHE A 18 13.27 -1.39 -0.43
N LEU A 19 14.17 -1.30 -1.42
CA LEU A 19 14.89 -2.43 -2.01
C LEU A 19 15.53 -3.30 -0.93
N HIS A 20 16.23 -2.68 0.02
CA HIS A 20 16.79 -3.41 1.15
C HIS A 20 15.73 -4.15 1.95
N LYS A 21 14.64 -3.48 2.35
CA LYS A 21 13.57 -4.06 3.17
C LYS A 21 12.89 -5.25 2.47
N VAL A 22 12.59 -5.13 1.18
CA VAL A 22 11.97 -6.21 0.39
C VAL A 22 12.89 -7.41 0.24
N ILE A 23 14.19 -7.18 0.07
CA ILE A 23 15.17 -8.24 -0.17
C ILE A 23 15.67 -8.90 1.13
N THR A 24 15.79 -8.17 2.23
CA THR A 24 16.18 -8.77 3.52
C THR A 24 15.14 -9.72 4.09
N ASP A 25 13.89 -9.58 3.69
CA ASP A 25 12.80 -10.49 4.05
C ASP A 25 12.75 -11.76 3.16
N SER A 26 13.68 -11.90 2.20
CA SER A 26 13.69 -12.99 1.22
C SER A 26 14.73 -14.08 1.55
N GLU A 27 14.51 -15.29 1.04
CA GLU A 27 15.49 -16.39 1.11
C GLU A 27 16.71 -16.16 0.20
N HIS A 28 16.63 -15.17 -0.69
CA HIS A 28 17.67 -14.80 -1.65
C HIS A 28 18.05 -13.32 -1.46
N PRO A 29 18.93 -13.00 -0.48
CA PRO A 29 19.25 -11.62 -0.11
C PRO A 29 20.25 -10.95 -1.08
N PHE A 30 20.04 -11.14 -2.39
CA PHE A 30 20.96 -10.74 -3.46
C PHE A 30 20.30 -9.80 -4.45
N VAL A 31 21.14 -9.00 -5.11
CA VAL A 31 20.77 -8.15 -6.25
C VAL A 31 21.73 -8.47 -7.39
N MET A 32 21.20 -8.52 -8.60
CA MET A 32 21.98 -8.52 -9.82
C MET A 32 22.16 -7.09 -10.30
N LEU A 33 23.41 -6.68 -10.44
CA LEU A 33 23.82 -5.43 -11.09
C LEU A 33 24.02 -5.73 -12.56
N THR A 34 23.29 -5.07 -13.45
CA THR A 34 23.41 -5.29 -14.89
C THR A 34 23.59 -4.00 -15.68
N VAL A 35 24.52 -4.00 -16.63
CA VAL A 35 24.65 -2.97 -17.66
C VAL A 35 24.63 -3.67 -19.02
N GLN A 36 23.69 -3.30 -19.90
CA GLN A 36 23.66 -3.86 -21.25
C GLN A 36 24.54 -3.03 -22.20
N PRO A 37 25.05 -3.63 -23.29
CA PRO A 37 25.81 -2.89 -24.29
C PRO A 37 24.97 -1.76 -24.91
N GLY A 38 25.53 -0.56 -24.98
CA GLY A 38 24.84 0.62 -25.52
C GLY A 38 23.99 1.39 -24.50
N ASP A 39 23.65 0.77 -23.37
CA ASP A 39 22.86 1.42 -22.33
C ASP A 39 23.71 2.41 -21.51
N LYS A 40 23.06 3.48 -21.05
CA LYS A 40 23.61 4.43 -20.08
C LYS A 40 22.98 4.26 -18.71
N VAL A 41 22.62 3.04 -18.36
CA VAL A 41 21.99 2.73 -17.08
C VAL A 41 22.61 1.51 -16.43
N LEU A 42 22.75 1.58 -15.11
CA LEU A 42 22.98 0.44 -14.25
C LEU A 42 21.63 -0.01 -13.69
N SER A 43 21.22 -1.23 -14.03
CA SER A 43 20.02 -1.85 -13.48
C SER A 43 20.35 -2.67 -12.25
N LEU A 44 19.55 -2.51 -11.20
CA LEU A 44 19.61 -3.30 -9.97
C LEU A 44 18.34 -4.13 -9.94
N ILE A 45 18.45 -5.44 -10.11
CA ILE A 45 17.31 -6.35 -10.16
C ILE A 45 17.39 -7.32 -8.98
N SER A 46 16.27 -7.52 -8.30
CA SER A 46 16.12 -8.55 -7.28
C SER A 46 15.49 -9.81 -7.86
N SER A 47 15.66 -10.95 -7.18
CA SER A 47 14.84 -12.12 -7.47
C SER A 47 13.46 -11.96 -6.83
N ILE A 48 12.46 -12.71 -7.31
CA ILE A 48 11.15 -12.76 -6.64
C ILE A 48 11.34 -13.27 -5.21
N GLY A 49 10.92 -12.48 -4.21
CA GLY A 49 11.01 -12.90 -2.82
C GLY A 49 9.97 -13.98 -2.50
N ALA A 50 10.39 -15.15 -2.02
CA ALA A 50 9.51 -16.29 -1.72
C ALA A 50 8.32 -15.97 -0.79
N LYS A 51 8.49 -14.98 0.12
CA LYS A 51 7.44 -14.55 1.06
C LYS A 51 6.65 -13.33 0.58
N SER A 52 7.30 -12.39 -0.11
CA SER A 52 6.66 -11.16 -0.57
C SER A 52 5.96 -11.31 -1.90
N ASN A 53 6.38 -12.29 -2.72
CA ASN A 53 6.01 -12.41 -4.12
C ASN A 53 6.23 -11.10 -4.91
N ILE A 54 7.23 -10.32 -4.49
CA ILE A 54 7.62 -9.04 -5.09
C ILE A 54 9.03 -9.18 -5.67
N GLN A 55 9.18 -8.70 -6.90
CA GLN A 55 10.45 -8.41 -7.54
C GLN A 55 10.53 -6.91 -7.80
N LEU A 56 11.71 -6.33 -7.55
CA LEU A 56 12.03 -4.94 -7.80
C LEU A 56 13.16 -4.83 -8.82
N HIS A 57 13.00 -3.87 -9.73
CA HIS A 57 14.00 -3.38 -10.66
C HIS A 57 14.18 -1.87 -10.43
N TYR A 58 15.43 -1.44 -10.21
CA TYR A 58 15.79 -0.03 -10.08
C TYR A 58 16.80 0.34 -11.17
N VAL A 59 16.64 1.51 -11.76
CA VAL A 59 17.47 2.01 -12.85
C VAL A 59 18.25 3.23 -12.37
N TRP A 60 19.58 3.16 -12.49
CA TRP A 60 20.49 4.23 -12.08
C TRP A 60 21.28 4.74 -13.28
N GLN A 61 21.14 6.04 -13.58
CA GLN A 61 21.80 6.66 -14.74
C GLN A 61 23.32 6.68 -14.62
N LEU A 62 24.00 6.36 -15.73
CA LEU A 62 25.46 6.46 -15.89
C LEU A 62 25.80 7.81 -16.51
N LEU A 63 26.77 8.52 -15.94
CA LEU A 63 27.27 9.82 -16.43
C LEU A 63 28.34 9.68 -17.54
N GLY A 64 28.78 8.46 -17.85
CA GLY A 64 29.84 8.16 -18.80
C GLY A 64 29.38 7.80 -20.22
N PRO A 65 30.32 7.44 -21.11
CA PRO A 65 29.99 6.82 -22.39
C PRO A 65 29.26 5.48 -22.16
N PRO A 66 28.40 5.06 -23.11
CA PRO A 66 27.72 3.78 -23.01
C PRO A 66 28.74 2.64 -23.00
N MET A 67 28.41 1.56 -22.29
CA MET A 67 29.30 0.41 -22.21
C MET A 67 29.28 -0.38 -23.52
N LEU A 68 30.45 -0.88 -23.93
CA LEU A 68 30.58 -1.71 -25.14
C LEU A 68 30.34 -3.20 -24.86
N GLN A 69 30.38 -3.60 -23.59
CA GLN A 69 30.23 -4.98 -23.15
C GLN A 69 29.16 -5.06 -22.06
N ALA A 70 28.46 -6.19 -22.02
CA ALA A 70 27.49 -6.46 -20.97
C ALA A 70 28.23 -6.73 -19.65
N LEU A 71 27.68 -6.22 -18.55
CA LEU A 71 28.19 -6.46 -17.20
C LEU A 71 27.07 -7.07 -16.36
N HIS A 72 27.38 -8.14 -15.63
CA HIS A 72 26.47 -8.80 -14.72
C HIS A 72 27.22 -9.13 -13.44
N TYR A 73 26.75 -8.65 -12.29
CA TYR A 73 27.39 -8.94 -11.00
C TYR A 73 26.34 -9.19 -9.92
N LYS A 74 26.39 -10.36 -9.31
CA LYS A 74 25.57 -10.73 -8.16
C LYS A 74 26.25 -10.27 -6.87
N VAL A 75 25.56 -9.43 -6.09
CA VAL A 75 26.06 -8.89 -4.81
C VAL A 75 25.04 -9.05 -3.70
N LYS A 76 25.49 -8.97 -2.43
CA LYS A 76 24.59 -8.94 -1.27
C LYS A 76 23.84 -7.61 -1.21
N ALA A 77 22.51 -7.66 -1.20
CA ALA A 77 21.65 -6.48 -1.16
C ALA A 77 21.85 -5.67 0.14
N SER A 78 22.02 -6.36 1.26
CA SER A 78 22.29 -5.76 2.57
C SER A 78 23.60 -4.98 2.59
N GLY A 79 24.66 -5.54 2.00
CA GLY A 79 25.94 -4.87 1.82
C GLY A 79 25.78 -3.58 1.02
N LEU A 80 25.18 -3.67 -0.17
CA LEU A 80 24.96 -2.52 -1.04
C LEU A 80 24.17 -1.41 -0.35
N SER A 81 23.04 -1.75 0.28
CA SER A 81 22.22 -0.76 1.01
C SER A 81 22.99 -0.10 2.15
N ASN A 82 23.76 -0.88 2.92
CA ASN A 82 24.52 -0.35 4.04
C ASN A 82 25.60 0.63 3.57
N ILE A 83 26.27 0.35 2.45
CA ILE A 83 27.23 1.26 1.84
C ILE A 83 26.54 2.54 1.36
N LEU A 84 25.46 2.41 0.58
CA LEU A 84 24.71 3.57 0.04
C LEU A 84 24.18 4.49 1.16
N LYS A 85 23.81 3.94 2.33
CA LYS A 85 23.43 4.75 3.50
C LYS A 85 24.56 5.63 4.05
N LYS A 86 25.82 5.18 3.88
CA LYS A 86 27.03 5.88 4.34
C LYS A 86 27.57 6.88 3.32
N LEU A 87 27.15 6.77 2.06
CA LEU A 87 27.51 7.72 1.01
C LEU A 87 26.83 9.07 1.24
N GLN A 88 27.50 10.13 0.78
CA GLN A 88 26.96 11.48 0.85
C GLN A 88 25.85 11.64 -0.20
N TYR A 89 24.67 12.04 0.26
CA TYR A 89 23.52 12.26 -0.61
C TYR A 89 23.73 13.48 -1.53
N GLY A 90 23.22 13.40 -2.76
CA GLY A 90 23.33 14.48 -3.75
C GLY A 90 24.67 14.54 -4.48
N LEU A 91 25.59 13.60 -4.22
CA LEU A 91 26.84 13.46 -4.96
C LEU A 91 26.81 12.24 -5.89
N PRO A 92 27.47 12.31 -7.07
CA PRO A 92 27.66 11.15 -7.93
C PRO A 92 28.39 10.01 -7.19
N VAL A 93 28.12 8.78 -7.60
CA VAL A 93 28.74 7.58 -7.01
C VAL A 93 29.64 6.92 -8.04
N GLN A 94 30.89 6.66 -7.66
CA GLN A 94 31.81 5.87 -8.46
C GLN A 94 31.84 4.44 -7.96
N MET A 95 31.69 3.49 -8.88
CA MET A 95 31.90 2.06 -8.65
C MET A 95 33.08 1.60 -9.49
N THR A 96 34.14 1.12 -8.83
CA THR A 96 35.32 0.54 -9.48
C THR A 96 35.34 -0.96 -9.24
N ILE A 97 35.44 -1.73 -10.32
CA ILE A 97 35.35 -3.18 -10.32
C ILE A 97 36.73 -3.75 -10.61
N GLU A 98 37.29 -4.47 -9.64
CA GLU A 98 38.62 -5.05 -9.68
C GLU A 98 38.71 -6.24 -8.72
N ASP A 99 39.42 -7.30 -9.12
CA ASP A 99 39.75 -8.46 -8.27
C ASP A 99 38.56 -9.08 -7.50
N GLY A 100 37.41 -9.25 -8.17
CA GLY A 100 36.21 -9.83 -7.57
C GLY A 100 35.51 -8.93 -6.54
N LYS A 101 35.84 -7.63 -6.54
CA LYS A 101 35.25 -6.63 -5.65
C LYS A 101 34.74 -5.42 -6.42
N ILE A 102 33.78 -4.74 -5.81
CA ILE A 102 33.27 -3.44 -6.25
C ILE A 102 33.57 -2.43 -5.15
N ASP A 103 34.54 -1.55 -5.40
CA ASP A 103 34.82 -0.38 -4.57
C ASP A 103 33.81 0.72 -4.85
N ILE A 104 33.21 1.28 -3.80
CA ILE A 104 32.12 2.26 -3.92
C ILE A 104 32.44 3.52 -3.13
N LYS A 105 32.38 4.68 -3.78
CA LYS A 105 32.60 5.99 -3.14
C LYS A 105 31.78 7.12 -3.75
N SER A 106 31.52 8.16 -2.97
CA SER A 106 30.95 9.43 -3.46
C SER A 106 32.06 10.28 -4.11
N LEU A 107 31.76 10.91 -5.24
CA LEU A 107 32.65 11.86 -5.89
C LEU A 107 32.39 13.27 -5.39
N GLN A 108 33.44 13.98 -4.98
CA GLN A 108 33.33 15.36 -4.52
C GLN A 108 33.44 16.33 -5.72
N PRO A 109 32.71 17.46 -5.70
CA PRO A 109 32.91 18.52 -6.69
C PRO A 109 34.34 19.06 -6.58
N LYS A 110 34.99 19.32 -7.72
CA LYS A 110 36.32 19.95 -7.75
C LYS A 110 36.27 21.30 -7.02
N LYS A 111 37.33 21.61 -6.25
CA LYS A 111 37.53 22.94 -5.64
C LYS A 111 37.71 24.07 -6.68
N GLN A 112 37.94 23.74 -7.95
CA GLN A 112 37.92 24.66 -9.07
C GLN A 112 36.98 24.12 -10.17
N PRO A 113 35.95 24.87 -10.58
CA PRO A 113 35.10 24.48 -11.69
C PRO A 113 35.91 24.57 -12.97
N ASP A 114 36.13 23.42 -13.61
CA ASP A 114 36.51 23.40 -15.02
C ASP A 114 35.22 23.43 -15.84
N LEU A 115 35.25 23.99 -17.06
CA LEU A 115 34.08 24.28 -17.93
C LEU A 115 33.19 23.05 -18.28
N PHE A 116 33.51 21.86 -17.77
CA PHE A 116 32.91 20.57 -18.12
C PHE A 116 32.41 19.75 -16.92
N ASP A 117 32.22 20.36 -15.73
CA ASP A 117 31.63 19.70 -14.55
C ASP A 117 32.25 18.33 -14.21
N HIS A 118 33.58 18.25 -14.21
CA HIS A 118 34.28 17.01 -13.89
C HIS A 118 34.46 16.85 -12.37
N TYR A 119 33.75 15.91 -11.76
CA TYR A 119 33.95 15.48 -10.38
C TYR A 119 35.29 14.76 -10.20
N LEU A 120 35.98 14.95 -9.07
CA LEU A 120 37.16 14.15 -8.73
C LEU A 120 36.79 13.12 -7.66
N ALA A 121 37.37 11.94 -7.81
CA ALA A 121 37.44 10.98 -6.74
C ALA A 121 38.33 11.52 -5.62
N ASP A 122 37.87 11.45 -4.37
CA ASP A 122 38.77 11.64 -3.23
C ASP A 122 39.75 10.46 -3.21
N ASP A 123 41.05 10.74 -3.20
CA ASP A 123 42.15 9.76 -3.20
C ASP A 123 42.38 9.16 -1.80
N SER A 124 41.54 9.53 -0.82
CA SER A 124 41.50 8.85 0.47
C SER A 124 40.85 7.47 0.30
N SER A 125 41.67 6.48 -0.07
CA SER A 125 41.45 5.02 -0.12
C SER A 125 40.02 4.55 0.22
N SER A 126 39.32 4.00 -0.76
CA SER A 126 37.99 3.37 -0.68
C SER A 126 37.66 2.83 0.73
N LYS A 127 36.68 3.43 1.42
CA LYS A 127 36.25 2.94 2.76
C LYS A 127 35.24 1.79 2.69
N TYR A 128 34.66 1.53 1.52
CA TYR A 128 33.58 0.57 1.35
C TYR A 128 33.75 -0.23 0.06
N TRP A 129 33.62 -1.55 0.18
CA TRP A 129 33.69 -2.48 -0.94
C TRP A 129 32.63 -3.58 -0.80
N LEU A 130 32.22 -4.16 -1.92
CA LEU A 130 31.36 -5.35 -2.00
C LEU A 130 32.09 -6.50 -2.67
N GLU A 131 31.95 -7.70 -2.11
CA GLU A 131 32.34 -8.96 -2.75
C GLU A 131 31.37 -9.27 -3.91
N ILE A 132 31.92 -9.61 -5.08
CA ILE A 132 31.18 -10.20 -6.19
C ILE A 132 31.02 -11.68 -5.90
N LEU A 133 29.77 -12.14 -5.83
CA LEU A 133 29.46 -13.54 -5.58
C LEU A 133 29.43 -14.39 -6.85
N SER A 134 29.10 -13.74 -7.98
CA SER A 134 29.01 -14.32 -9.31
C SER A 134 29.03 -13.19 -10.33
N ASP A 135 29.71 -13.40 -11.45
CA ASP A 135 29.66 -12.56 -12.65
C ASP A 135 28.82 -13.18 -13.77
N GLU A 136 28.30 -14.39 -13.54
CA GLU A 136 27.37 -15.04 -14.45
C GLU A 136 25.96 -14.44 -14.36
N TYR A 137 25.34 -14.29 -15.53
CA TYR A 137 23.95 -13.92 -15.64
C TYR A 137 23.02 -15.03 -15.13
N SER A 138 21.99 -14.65 -14.36
CA SER A 138 20.97 -15.58 -13.89
C SER A 138 19.58 -15.09 -14.27
N ARG A 139 18.79 -16.01 -14.85
CA ARG A 139 17.39 -15.77 -15.24
C ARG A 139 16.46 -15.51 -14.05
N GLU A 140 16.87 -15.87 -12.83
CA GLU A 140 16.12 -15.57 -11.61
C GLU A 140 15.98 -14.06 -11.35
N PHE A 141 16.82 -13.26 -12.02
CA PHE A 141 16.83 -11.80 -11.97
C PHE A 141 16.30 -11.18 -13.27
N GLU A 142 15.69 -11.95 -14.17
CA GLU A 142 14.94 -11.40 -15.30
C GLU A 142 13.58 -10.90 -14.82
N MET A 143 13.22 -9.68 -15.21
CA MET A 143 11.82 -9.28 -15.18
C MET A 143 11.11 -9.92 -16.37
N TYR A 144 10.01 -10.63 -16.10
CA TYR A 144 9.21 -11.23 -17.16
C TYR A 144 8.68 -10.15 -18.12
N GLN A 145 9.01 -10.29 -19.39
CA GLN A 145 8.36 -9.53 -20.47
C GLN A 145 7.09 -10.26 -20.87
N VAL A 146 5.99 -9.95 -20.18
CA VAL A 146 4.65 -10.44 -20.53
C VAL A 146 3.86 -9.27 -21.10
N ASP A 147 2.99 -9.56 -22.05
CA ASP A 147 2.12 -8.55 -22.65
C ASP A 147 1.22 -7.92 -21.58
N LYS A 148 1.20 -6.58 -21.57
CA LYS A 148 0.37 -5.79 -20.68
C LYS A 148 -1.08 -5.86 -21.16
N THR A 149 -1.97 -6.44 -20.36
CA THR A 149 -3.40 -6.57 -20.70
C THR A 149 -4.17 -5.29 -20.41
N LEU A 150 -3.72 -4.51 -19.42
CA LEU A 150 -4.28 -3.22 -19.04
C LEU A 150 -3.16 -2.36 -18.46
N SER A 151 -3.13 -1.06 -18.76
CA SER A 151 -2.25 -0.08 -18.11
C SER A 151 -3.02 1.18 -17.73
N VAL A 152 -2.94 1.56 -16.47
CA VAL A 152 -3.58 2.75 -15.91
C VAL A 152 -2.58 3.63 -15.17
N ARG A 153 -2.81 4.94 -15.21
CA ARG A 153 -2.06 5.91 -14.40
C ARG A 153 -2.84 6.31 -13.17
N LEU A 154 -2.16 6.26 -12.03
CA LEU A 154 -2.70 6.55 -10.71
C LEU A 154 -1.77 7.50 -9.95
N ALA A 155 -2.33 8.37 -9.10
CA ALA A 155 -1.54 9.13 -8.14
C ALA A 155 -0.96 8.17 -7.09
N ALA A 156 0.37 8.13 -6.96
CA ALA A 156 1.07 7.11 -6.19
C ALA A 156 0.73 7.17 -4.70
N ALA A 157 0.88 8.34 -4.07
CA ALA A 157 0.62 8.51 -2.64
C ALA A 157 -0.83 8.18 -2.26
N VAL A 158 -1.80 8.61 -3.08
CA VAL A 158 -3.23 8.33 -2.88
C VAL A 158 -3.51 6.83 -3.00
N PHE A 159 -2.92 6.16 -4.00
CA PHE A 159 -3.07 4.73 -4.16
C PHE A 159 -2.47 3.95 -2.98
N GLY A 160 -1.30 4.36 -2.49
CA GLY A 160 -0.67 3.79 -1.29
C GLY A 160 -1.54 3.94 -0.04
N GLU A 161 -2.06 5.14 0.21
CA GLU A 161 -2.97 5.44 1.33
C GLU A 161 -4.23 4.57 1.29
N HIS A 162 -4.83 4.41 0.10
CA HIS A 162 -6.03 3.59 -0.06
C HIS A 162 -5.76 2.10 0.17
N LEU A 163 -4.64 1.56 -0.34
CA LEU A 163 -4.22 0.19 -0.08
C LEU A 163 -4.03 -0.07 1.42
N GLU A 164 -3.41 0.88 2.13
CA GLU A 164 -3.22 0.79 3.57
C GLU A 164 -4.53 0.82 4.34
N ARG A 165 -5.42 1.78 4.01
CA ARG A 165 -6.72 1.93 4.66
C ARG A 165 -7.56 0.67 4.53
N VAL A 166 -7.66 0.12 3.31
CA VAL A 166 -8.40 -1.12 3.06
C VAL A 166 -7.75 -2.30 3.76
N GLY A 167 -6.43 -2.47 3.60
CA GLY A 167 -5.72 -3.58 4.23
C GLY A 167 -5.83 -3.60 5.75
N LYS A 168 -5.67 -2.43 6.41
CA LYS A 168 -5.79 -2.31 7.86
C LYS A 168 -7.20 -2.63 8.35
N TYR A 169 -8.24 -2.16 7.66
CA TYR A 169 -9.64 -2.43 8.02
C TYR A 169 -9.92 -3.93 8.03
N ILE A 170 -9.55 -4.63 6.96
CA ILE A 170 -9.80 -6.06 6.80
C ILE A 170 -8.99 -6.91 7.78
N LYS A 171 -7.72 -6.58 8.02
CA LYS A 171 -6.87 -7.36 8.94
C LYS A 171 -7.42 -7.45 10.37
N HIS A 172 -8.11 -6.41 10.84
CA HIS A 172 -8.53 -6.29 12.23
C HIS A 172 -9.99 -6.69 12.44
N SER A 173 -10.66 -7.17 11.39
CA SER A 173 -11.95 -7.82 11.55
C SER A 173 -11.77 -9.13 12.35
N PRO A 174 -12.58 -9.36 13.40
CA PRO A 174 -12.35 -10.38 14.43
C PRO A 174 -12.43 -11.84 13.97
N LEU A 175 -12.61 -12.10 12.67
CA LEU A 175 -12.79 -13.43 12.08
C LEU A 175 -11.84 -13.68 10.91
N ASN A 176 -10.67 -13.05 10.90
CA ASN A 176 -9.65 -13.28 9.87
C ASN A 176 -9.01 -14.68 10.05
N ILE A 177 -9.73 -15.72 9.64
CA ILE A 177 -9.28 -17.11 9.65
C ILE A 177 -8.62 -17.38 8.30
N GLY A 178 -7.30 -17.22 8.25
CA GLY A 178 -6.45 -17.67 7.14
C GLY A 178 -6.05 -16.58 6.14
N ASP A 179 -4.88 -16.75 5.54
CA ASP A 179 -4.19 -15.87 4.59
C ASP A 179 -4.92 -15.71 3.22
N VAL A 180 -6.25 -15.71 3.21
CA VAL A 180 -7.01 -15.45 2.00
C VAL A 180 -6.84 -13.96 1.64
N PRO A 181 -6.37 -13.65 0.43
CA PRO A 181 -6.25 -12.27 -0.02
C PRO A 181 -7.65 -11.68 -0.13
N ASN A 182 -7.97 -10.84 0.85
CA ASN A 182 -9.25 -10.18 1.00
C ASN A 182 -9.21 -8.72 0.51
N LEU A 183 -8.13 -8.30 -0.17
CA LEU A 183 -8.01 -7.01 -0.84
C LEU A 183 -8.10 -7.23 -2.35
N HIS A 184 -9.01 -6.51 -2.99
CA HIS A 184 -9.29 -6.62 -4.42
C HIS A 184 -9.17 -5.27 -5.10
N LEU A 185 -8.67 -5.29 -6.33
CA LEU A 185 -8.63 -4.13 -7.20
C LEU A 185 -9.50 -4.44 -8.41
N ASN A 186 -10.56 -3.67 -8.61
CA ASN A 186 -11.42 -3.75 -9.78
C ASN A 186 -11.17 -2.54 -10.67
N PHE A 187 -10.74 -2.77 -11.91
CA PHE A 187 -10.39 -1.69 -12.83
C PHE A 187 -11.52 -1.46 -13.83
N THR A 188 -11.95 -0.20 -13.95
CA THR A 188 -12.84 0.26 -15.01
C THR A 188 -12.12 1.28 -15.90
N GLN A 189 -12.83 1.87 -16.86
CA GLN A 189 -12.24 2.82 -17.79
C GLN A 189 -11.74 4.12 -17.12
N GLU A 190 -12.40 4.51 -16.04
CA GLU A 190 -12.23 5.84 -15.43
C GLU A 190 -11.76 5.76 -13.97
N GLN A 191 -11.82 4.59 -13.36
CA GLN A 191 -11.52 4.41 -11.94
C GLN A 191 -10.99 3.02 -11.60
N VAL A 192 -10.28 2.96 -10.48
CA VAL A 192 -9.97 1.72 -9.78
C VAL A 192 -10.76 1.70 -8.47
N SER A 193 -11.49 0.61 -8.24
CA SER A 193 -12.18 0.35 -6.97
C SER A 193 -11.28 -0.55 -6.13
N ILE A 194 -10.83 -0.04 -4.98
CA ILE A 194 -9.96 -0.71 -4.02
C ILE A 194 -10.85 -1.22 -2.90
N GLN A 195 -11.01 -2.52 -2.84
CA GLN A 195 -12.05 -3.17 -2.05
C GLN A 195 -11.47 -4.17 -1.09
N GLY A 196 -12.18 -4.43 0.00
CA GLY A 196 -11.93 -5.62 0.79
C GLY A 196 -13.16 -6.09 1.53
N GLN A 197 -13.19 -7.39 1.83
CA GLN A 197 -14.30 -8.01 2.54
C GLN A 197 -13.82 -9.13 3.47
N VAL A 198 -14.36 -9.17 4.68
CA VAL A 198 -14.11 -10.24 5.66
C VAL A 198 -15.29 -10.35 6.61
N SER A 199 -15.86 -11.54 6.74
CA SER A 199 -16.82 -11.87 7.80
C SER A 199 -17.99 -10.89 8.00
N GLY A 200 -18.48 -10.32 6.89
CA GLY A 200 -19.57 -9.34 6.86
C GLY A 200 -19.11 -7.88 6.87
N ASP A 201 -17.89 -7.60 7.30
CA ASP A 201 -17.26 -6.29 7.12
C ASP A 201 -16.84 -6.13 5.66
N ALA A 202 -17.02 -4.92 5.10
CA ALA A 202 -16.52 -4.58 3.78
C ALA A 202 -16.03 -3.14 3.72
N VAL A 203 -15.12 -2.84 2.81
CA VAL A 203 -14.65 -1.49 2.51
C VAL A 203 -14.49 -1.35 1.01
N SER A 204 -14.81 -0.18 0.48
CA SER A 204 -14.60 0.17 -0.92
C SER A 204 -14.16 1.62 -1.00
N ILE A 205 -13.08 1.86 -1.72
CA ILE A 205 -12.56 3.19 -2.02
C ILE A 205 -12.40 3.30 -3.52
N ILE A 206 -13.03 4.32 -4.11
CA ILE A 206 -12.96 4.56 -5.54
C ILE A 206 -11.91 5.64 -5.80
N GLN A 207 -10.95 5.33 -6.67
CA GLN A 207 -9.92 6.27 -7.08
C GLN A 207 -9.99 6.49 -8.60
N PRO A 208 -10.08 7.75 -9.07
CA PRO A 208 -10.00 8.04 -10.49
C PRO A 208 -8.66 7.60 -11.10
N CYS A 209 -8.71 7.05 -12.30
CA CYS A 209 -7.54 6.63 -13.06
C CYS A 209 -7.63 7.07 -14.52
N ARG A 210 -6.49 7.03 -15.23
CA ARG A 210 -6.45 7.27 -16.68
C ARG A 210 -5.86 6.05 -17.38
N ILE A 211 -6.60 5.46 -18.31
CA ILE A 211 -6.07 4.39 -19.16
C ILE A 211 -5.08 4.97 -20.18
N ASP A 212 -3.98 4.27 -20.41
CA ASP A 212 -3.11 4.57 -21.54
C ASP A 212 -3.82 4.22 -22.86
N ALA A 213 -4.02 5.24 -23.71
CA ALA A 213 -4.91 5.20 -24.89
C ALA A 213 -4.64 4.06 -25.90
N TYR A 214 -3.45 3.47 -25.90
CA TYR A 214 -3.04 2.42 -26.83
C TYR A 214 -3.71 1.06 -26.58
N LEU A 215 -4.32 0.84 -25.41
CA LEU A 215 -4.95 -0.44 -25.04
C LEU A 215 -6.49 -0.42 -25.10
N LEU A 216 -7.10 0.67 -25.58
CA LEU A 216 -8.55 0.77 -25.79
C LEU A 216 -8.97 -0.02 -27.04
N SER A 217 -8.96 -1.34 -26.95
CA SER A 217 -9.74 -2.17 -27.87
C SER A 217 -11.22 -2.09 -27.49
N GLU A 218 -12.12 -2.31 -28.46
CA GLU A 218 -13.59 -2.16 -28.31
C GLU A 218 -14.24 -3.08 -27.26
N ARG A 219 -13.47 -3.91 -26.55
CA ARG A 219 -13.95 -4.79 -25.47
C ARG A 219 -13.08 -4.62 -24.24
N PHE A 220 -13.24 -3.50 -23.56
CA PHE A 220 -12.68 -3.33 -22.22
C PHE A 220 -13.33 -4.34 -21.26
N PHE A 221 -12.61 -5.40 -20.92
CA PHE A 221 -12.96 -6.24 -19.77
C PHE A 221 -12.56 -5.47 -18.52
N SER A 222 -13.37 -5.50 -17.46
CA SER A 222 -13.05 -4.87 -16.16
C SER A 222 -12.40 -5.94 -15.26
N PRO A 223 -11.07 -6.08 -15.26
CA PRO A 223 -10.41 -7.13 -14.52
C PRO A 223 -10.48 -6.85 -13.01
N THR A 224 -10.67 -7.93 -12.25
CA THR A 224 -10.50 -7.93 -10.81
C THR A 224 -9.26 -8.74 -10.46
N ILE A 225 -8.37 -8.16 -9.66
CA ILE A 225 -7.18 -8.84 -9.12
C ILE A 225 -7.23 -8.85 -7.60
N ALA A 226 -6.47 -9.74 -6.97
CA ALA A 226 -6.36 -9.82 -5.52
C ALA A 226 -4.91 -9.63 -5.05
N LEU A 227 -4.78 -8.87 -3.97
CA LEU A 227 -3.53 -8.65 -3.25
C LEU A 227 -3.68 -9.15 -1.82
N SER A 228 -2.60 -9.70 -1.28
CA SER A 228 -2.51 -9.97 0.16
C SER A 228 -2.34 -8.68 0.96
N TYR A 229 -2.68 -8.74 2.24
CA TYR A 229 -2.42 -7.65 3.18
C TYR A 229 -0.92 -7.33 3.26
N GLU A 230 -0.07 -8.36 3.28
CA GLU A 230 1.38 -8.23 3.34
C GLU A 230 1.93 -7.48 2.12
N GLN A 231 1.41 -7.78 0.93
CA GLN A 231 1.77 -7.05 -0.29
C GLN A 231 1.34 -5.58 -0.21
N ALA A 232 0.11 -5.31 0.22
CA ALA A 232 -0.38 -3.94 0.37
C ALA A 232 0.47 -3.12 1.37
N MET A 233 0.81 -3.68 2.53
CA MET A 233 1.66 -3.00 3.53
C MET A 233 3.12 -2.87 3.10
N LYS A 234 3.60 -3.74 2.20
CA LYS A 234 4.92 -3.56 1.58
C LYS A 234 4.87 -2.45 0.54
N LEU A 235 3.81 -2.33 -0.25
CA LEU A 235 3.70 -1.31 -1.28
C LEU A 235 3.50 0.11 -0.73
N GLU A 236 2.65 0.28 0.29
CA GLU A 236 2.27 1.61 0.77
C GLU A 236 3.46 2.53 1.06
N PRO A 237 4.50 2.14 1.82
CA PRO A 237 5.60 3.03 2.16
C PRO A 237 6.37 3.51 0.94
N LEU A 238 6.48 2.68 -0.11
CA LEU A 238 7.12 3.11 -1.36
C LEU A 238 6.26 4.13 -2.09
N LEU A 239 4.95 3.85 -2.18
CA LEU A 239 4.00 4.67 -2.91
C LEU A 239 3.80 6.05 -2.27
N GLN A 240 3.81 6.14 -0.94
CA GLN A 240 3.77 7.43 -0.22
C GLN A 240 5.00 8.30 -0.47
N LEU A 241 6.15 7.68 -0.74
CA LEU A 241 7.40 8.40 -0.96
C LEU A 241 7.56 8.85 -2.41
N CYS A 242 6.71 8.35 -3.31
CA CYS A 242 6.75 8.63 -4.73
C CYS A 242 5.96 9.90 -5.08
N PRO A 243 6.62 11.00 -5.52
CA PRO A 243 5.90 12.17 -5.98
C PRO A 243 5.23 11.88 -7.33
N GLY A 244 3.97 12.29 -7.49
CA GLY A 244 3.26 12.25 -8.77
C GLY A 244 2.56 10.92 -9.07
N SER A 245 2.57 10.52 -10.34
CA SER A 245 1.85 9.36 -10.84
C SER A 245 2.75 8.13 -11.05
N ILE A 246 2.17 6.96 -10.87
CA ILE A 246 2.72 5.66 -11.26
C ILE A 246 1.87 5.08 -12.38
N THR A 247 2.46 4.20 -13.19
CA THR A 247 1.71 3.35 -14.10
C THR A 247 1.52 1.98 -13.43
N VAL A 248 0.29 1.51 -13.38
CA VAL A 248 -0.07 0.16 -12.92
C VAL A 248 -0.54 -0.62 -14.12
N SER A 249 0.20 -1.67 -14.46
CA SER A 249 -0.11 -2.57 -15.55
C SER A 249 -0.49 -3.94 -15.02
N LEU A 250 -1.55 -4.52 -15.58
CA LEU A 250 -1.93 -5.90 -15.33
C LEU A 250 -1.32 -6.81 -16.39
N LEU A 251 -0.83 -7.95 -15.92
CA LEU A 251 -0.35 -9.06 -16.73
C LEU A 251 -1.19 -10.29 -16.34
N GLU A 252 -1.04 -11.40 -17.07
CA GLU A 252 -1.89 -12.60 -16.90
C GLU A 252 -2.01 -13.08 -15.44
N ASN A 253 -0.91 -13.11 -14.69
CA ASN A 253 -0.86 -13.54 -13.28
C ASN A 253 -0.06 -12.59 -12.38
N ALA A 254 0.19 -11.37 -12.85
CA ALA A 254 1.02 -10.41 -12.14
C ALA A 254 0.52 -8.98 -12.31
N MET A 255 0.99 -8.09 -11.45
CA MET A 255 0.80 -6.65 -11.55
C MET A 255 2.17 -5.98 -11.57
N LEU A 256 2.39 -5.10 -12.53
CA LEU A 256 3.59 -4.28 -12.67
C LEU A 256 3.26 -2.85 -12.26
N ILE A 257 3.96 -2.32 -11.27
CA ILE A 257 3.90 -0.90 -10.90
C ILE A 257 5.20 -0.26 -11.36
N GLU A 258 5.14 0.74 -12.23
CA GLU A 258 6.33 1.30 -12.88
C GLU A 258 6.39 2.83 -12.84
N ARG A 259 7.65 3.30 -12.80
CA ARG A 259 8.12 4.65 -13.03
C ARG A 259 9.35 4.58 -13.97
N PRO A 260 9.81 5.72 -14.52
CA PRO A 260 11.00 5.72 -15.37
C PRO A 260 12.27 5.16 -14.71
N ASP A 261 12.37 5.30 -13.39
CA ASP A 261 13.54 4.98 -12.57
C ASP A 261 13.41 3.66 -11.79
N TRP A 262 12.21 3.07 -11.70
CA TRP A 262 12.01 1.78 -11.05
C TRP A 262 10.73 1.07 -11.49
N ALA A 263 10.71 -0.24 -11.34
CA ALA A 263 9.56 -1.08 -11.57
C ALA A 263 9.42 -2.18 -10.50
N LEU A 264 8.18 -2.51 -10.15
CA LEU A 264 7.83 -3.55 -9.20
C LEU A 264 6.90 -4.56 -9.86
N LEU A 265 7.30 -5.82 -9.88
CA LEU A 265 6.47 -6.92 -10.31
C LEU A 265 5.95 -7.67 -9.08
N LEU A 266 4.63 -7.85 -9.01
CA LEU A 266 3.94 -8.57 -7.96
C LEU A 266 3.19 -9.75 -8.55
N ASN A 267 3.43 -10.96 -8.06
CA ASN A 267 2.58 -12.09 -8.42
C ASN A 267 1.22 -11.94 -7.72
N LEU A 268 0.17 -12.12 -8.48
CA LEU A 268 -1.20 -11.96 -8.01
C LEU A 268 -1.75 -13.30 -7.54
N ALA A 269 -2.57 -13.24 -6.50
CA ALA A 269 -3.41 -14.36 -6.15
C ALA A 269 -4.68 -14.37 -7.01
N ARG A 270 -5.33 -15.53 -7.09
CA ARG A 270 -6.65 -15.61 -7.72
C ARG A 270 -7.66 -14.85 -6.85
N PRO A 271 -8.51 -13.99 -7.46
CA PRO A 271 -9.56 -13.31 -6.72
C PRO A 271 -10.57 -14.32 -6.19
N THR A 272 -10.92 -14.18 -4.91
CA THR A 272 -11.92 -15.01 -4.23
C THR A 272 -13.31 -14.39 -4.26
N ILE A 273 -13.42 -13.11 -4.62
CA ILE A 273 -14.69 -12.40 -4.77
C ILE A 273 -14.83 -11.84 -6.18
N ASP A 274 -16.08 -11.69 -6.61
CA ASP A 274 -16.44 -10.85 -7.74
C ASP A 274 -16.58 -9.39 -7.25
N GLY A 275 -15.57 -8.57 -7.56
CA GLY A 275 -15.54 -7.16 -7.14
C GLY A 275 -16.71 -6.34 -7.70
N GLN A 276 -17.24 -6.70 -8.88
CA GLN A 276 -18.42 -6.03 -9.43
C GLN A 276 -19.68 -6.39 -8.65
N ALA A 277 -19.80 -7.64 -8.21
CA ALA A 277 -20.93 -8.06 -7.38
C ALA A 277 -20.89 -7.34 -6.01
N LEU A 278 -19.71 -7.18 -5.42
CA LEU A 278 -19.55 -6.41 -4.18
C LEU A 278 -19.94 -4.94 -4.38
N GLU A 279 -19.43 -4.30 -5.45
CA GLU A 279 -19.74 -2.91 -5.78
C GLU A 279 -21.24 -2.69 -5.98
N LYS A 280 -21.90 -3.56 -6.75
CA LYS A 280 -23.36 -3.54 -6.94
C LYS A 280 -24.14 -3.70 -5.63
N ARG A 281 -23.70 -4.58 -4.74
CA ARG A 281 -24.33 -4.77 -3.42
C ARG A 281 -24.20 -3.54 -2.54
N LEU A 282 -23.02 -2.91 -2.56
CA LEU A 282 -22.80 -1.65 -1.88
C LEU A 282 -23.71 -0.57 -2.50
N ASP A 283 -23.69 -0.38 -3.81
CA ASP A 283 -24.50 0.57 -4.57
C ASP A 283 -26.01 0.45 -4.26
N ALA A 284 -26.55 -0.77 -4.23
CA ALA A 284 -27.96 -1.02 -3.90
C ALA A 284 -28.35 -0.52 -2.49
N SER A 285 -27.41 -0.57 -1.55
CA SER A 285 -27.62 -0.14 -0.16
C SER A 285 -27.66 1.40 0.00
N PHE A 286 -27.34 2.17 -1.06
CA PHE A 286 -27.36 3.64 -1.05
C PHE A 286 -28.66 4.28 -1.54
N SER A 287 -29.66 3.48 -1.92
CA SER A 287 -31.00 4.02 -2.19
C SER A 287 -31.67 4.59 -0.93
N GLU A 288 -31.10 4.34 0.25
CA GLU A 288 -31.58 4.82 1.55
C GLU A 288 -30.95 6.17 1.94
N VAL A 289 -31.76 7.07 2.51
CA VAL A 289 -31.30 8.40 2.96
C VAL A 289 -30.49 8.24 4.25
N GLY A 290 -29.18 8.48 4.17
CA GLY A 290 -28.29 8.46 5.34
C GLY A 290 -28.36 9.71 6.22
N CYS A 291 -28.02 9.56 7.51
CA CYS A 291 -27.91 10.68 8.44
C CYS A 291 -26.47 11.20 8.51
N ALA A 292 -26.29 12.52 8.48
CA ALA A 292 -24.98 13.14 8.66
C ALA A 292 -24.58 13.11 10.15
N LEU A 293 -23.45 12.47 10.45
CA LEU A 293 -22.93 12.29 11.80
C LEU A 293 -21.52 12.86 11.93
N GLN A 294 -21.22 13.37 13.13
CA GLN A 294 -19.92 13.96 13.44
C GLN A 294 -18.95 12.91 13.99
N ALA A 295 -18.06 12.43 13.13
CA ALA A 295 -17.03 11.45 13.51
C ALA A 295 -16.19 11.87 14.73
N PRO A 296 -15.77 13.16 14.91
CA PRO A 296 -14.94 13.55 16.04
C PRO A 296 -15.61 13.40 17.41
N ILE A 297 -16.92 13.66 17.52
CA ILE A 297 -17.67 13.50 18.78
C ILE A 297 -17.66 12.03 19.21
N LEU A 298 -17.85 11.13 18.24
CA LEU A 298 -17.87 9.70 18.49
C LEU A 298 -16.47 9.19 18.83
N LEU A 299 -15.42 9.65 18.15
CA LEU A 299 -14.03 9.29 18.48
C LEU A 299 -13.67 9.61 19.93
N ASN A 300 -13.96 10.83 20.39
CA ASN A 300 -13.69 11.22 21.78
C ASN A 300 -14.46 10.33 22.75
N THR A 301 -15.73 10.03 22.44
CA THR A 301 -16.54 9.14 23.29
C THR A 301 -16.01 7.71 23.28
N LEU A 302 -15.48 7.23 22.15
CA LEU A 302 -14.89 5.90 22.07
C LEU A 302 -13.66 5.76 22.99
N GLU A 303 -12.89 6.83 23.18
CA GLU A 303 -11.78 6.85 24.13
C GLU A 303 -12.26 6.79 25.58
N ASP A 304 -13.33 7.53 25.90
CA ASP A 304 -13.94 7.54 27.24
C ASP A 304 -14.61 6.19 27.60
N ILE A 305 -15.16 5.47 26.61
CA ILE A 305 -15.79 4.17 26.85
C ILE A 305 -14.82 3.00 26.79
N ALA A 306 -13.58 3.19 26.33
CA ALA A 306 -12.58 2.13 26.15
C ALA A 306 -11.99 1.66 27.50
N ILE A 307 -12.85 1.10 28.34
CA ILE A 307 -12.52 0.48 29.64
C ILE A 307 -12.02 -0.98 29.53
N ALA A 308 -11.67 -1.41 28.32
CA ALA A 308 -11.30 -2.79 28.03
C ALA A 308 -9.80 -3.00 28.27
N ASP A 309 -9.46 -3.96 29.12
CA ASP A 309 -8.06 -4.39 29.30
C ASP A 309 -7.61 -5.41 28.23
N ARG A 310 -8.52 -5.91 27.38
CA ARG A 310 -8.22 -6.95 26.36
C ARG A 310 -8.84 -6.63 25.01
N VAL A 311 -7.98 -6.38 24.02
CA VAL A 311 -8.33 -6.04 22.63
C VAL A 311 -9.29 -7.05 21.97
N GLU A 312 -9.17 -8.32 22.33
CA GLU A 312 -9.96 -9.43 21.78
C GLU A 312 -11.43 -9.44 22.22
N LYS A 313 -11.80 -8.67 23.27
CA LYS A 313 -13.17 -8.58 23.80
C LYS A 313 -13.85 -7.22 23.52
N GLU A 314 -13.24 -6.36 22.71
CA GLU A 314 -13.72 -4.99 22.49
C GLU A 314 -14.99 -4.93 21.61
N LEU A 315 -16.15 -5.16 22.24
CA LEU A 315 -17.46 -4.95 21.64
C LEU A 315 -18.08 -3.65 22.18
N VAL A 316 -18.36 -2.71 21.28
CA VAL A 316 -19.15 -1.52 21.58
C VAL A 316 -20.61 -1.87 21.40
N HIS A 317 -21.40 -1.63 22.44
CA HIS A 317 -22.85 -1.71 22.41
C HIS A 317 -23.42 -0.35 21.99
N VAL A 318 -24.28 -0.39 20.98
CA VAL A 318 -25.05 0.75 20.50
C VAL A 318 -26.51 0.50 20.86
N VAL A 319 -27.09 1.38 21.66
CA VAL A 319 -28.49 1.30 22.09
C VAL A 319 -29.20 2.59 21.69
N ALA A 320 -30.17 2.47 20.78
CA ALA A 320 -31.07 3.57 20.42
C ALA A 320 -32.39 3.42 21.18
N PHE A 321 -32.91 4.52 21.72
CA PHE A 321 -34.14 4.53 22.52
C PHE A 321 -35.32 5.03 21.70
N SER A 322 -36.53 4.58 22.06
CA SER A 322 -37.76 5.02 21.41
C SER A 322 -38.05 6.51 21.57
N HIS A 323 -38.62 7.10 20.51
CA HIS A 323 -39.09 8.49 20.44
C HIS A 323 -40.25 8.78 21.43
N SER A 324 -40.76 7.77 22.13
CA SER A 324 -41.83 7.92 23.11
C SER A 324 -41.38 8.47 24.47
N HIS A 325 -40.07 8.55 24.75
CA HIS A 325 -39.61 9.30 25.91
C HIS A 325 -39.35 10.78 25.54
N PRO A 326 -40.00 11.73 26.23
CA PRO A 326 -40.00 13.16 25.86
C PRO A 326 -38.63 13.86 25.94
N ASN A 327 -37.59 13.19 26.48
CA ASN A 327 -36.25 13.74 26.65
C ASN A 327 -35.18 13.16 25.69
N PHE A 328 -35.52 12.16 24.85
CA PHE A 328 -34.53 11.40 24.07
C PHE A 328 -34.72 11.48 22.55
N HIS A 329 -35.45 12.48 22.04
CA HIS A 329 -35.49 12.74 20.60
C HIS A 329 -34.06 13.03 20.12
N ASN A 330 -33.51 12.15 19.26
CA ASN A 330 -32.13 12.20 18.74
C ASN A 330 -31.02 11.90 19.77
N GLU A 331 -31.20 10.89 20.62
CA GLU A 331 -30.14 10.34 21.46
C GLU A 331 -29.98 8.83 21.25
N PHE A 332 -28.74 8.38 21.06
CA PHE A 332 -28.36 6.98 21.24
C PHE A 332 -27.25 6.88 22.28
N ARG A 333 -27.06 5.69 22.86
CA ARG A 333 -25.98 5.46 23.82
C ARG A 333 -24.93 4.54 23.23
N LEU A 334 -23.67 4.89 23.46
CA LEU A 334 -22.53 4.03 23.26
C LEU A 334 -22.09 3.50 24.60
N GLY A 335 -21.89 2.19 24.70
CA GLY A 335 -21.40 1.59 25.92
C GLY A 335 -20.52 0.39 25.66
N MET A 336 -19.78 0.03 26.68
CA MET A 336 -18.99 -1.19 26.71
C MET A 336 -19.17 -1.85 28.08
N ASN A 337 -19.19 -3.17 28.12
CA ASN A 337 -19.21 -3.92 29.37
C ASN A 337 -18.25 -5.09 29.24
N GLN A 338 -17.21 -5.10 30.06
CA GLN A 338 -16.23 -6.17 30.08
C GLN A 338 -15.90 -6.56 31.53
N ASP A 339 -15.99 -7.87 31.81
CA ASP A 339 -15.51 -8.48 33.05
C ASP A 339 -16.04 -7.79 34.34
N GLY A 340 -17.27 -7.26 34.28
CA GLY A 340 -17.94 -6.61 35.41
C GLY A 340 -17.73 -5.09 35.52
N VAL A 341 -16.99 -4.49 34.59
CA VAL A 341 -16.80 -3.03 34.47
C VAL A 341 -17.54 -2.54 33.24
N GLY A 342 -18.34 -1.48 33.40
CA GLY A 342 -19.18 -0.93 32.34
C GLY A 342 -19.05 0.58 32.19
N ALA A 343 -19.12 1.05 30.95
CA ALA A 343 -19.19 2.46 30.58
C ALA A 343 -20.39 2.65 29.65
N LEU A 344 -21.16 3.72 29.83
CA LEU A 344 -22.31 4.04 28.98
C LEU A 344 -22.47 5.55 28.88
N PHE A 345 -22.35 6.06 27.65
CA PHE A 345 -22.33 7.49 27.36
C PHE A 345 -23.47 7.87 26.42
N PRO A 346 -24.25 8.91 26.75
CA PRO A 346 -25.29 9.43 25.86
C PRO A 346 -24.68 10.28 24.74
N ILE A 347 -25.09 9.99 23.52
CA ILE A 347 -24.73 10.74 22.31
C ILE A 347 -25.98 11.45 21.80
N LYS A 348 -25.99 12.78 21.94
CA LYS A 348 -27.08 13.64 21.50
C LYS A 348 -26.81 14.17 20.10
N MET A 349 -27.27 13.42 19.08
CA MET A 349 -27.16 13.79 17.66
C MET A 349 -28.18 13.02 16.83
N ALA A 350 -28.56 13.59 15.68
CA ALA A 350 -29.39 12.88 14.70
C ALA A 350 -28.68 11.61 14.23
N HIS A 351 -29.41 10.49 14.14
CA HIS A 351 -28.84 9.17 13.85
C HIS A 351 -29.77 8.32 12.98
N PRO A 352 -29.25 7.37 12.19
CA PRO A 352 -30.05 6.51 11.31
C PRO A 352 -30.70 5.32 12.04
N LEU A 353 -30.51 5.22 13.36
CA LEU A 353 -30.94 4.06 14.15
C LEU A 353 -32.45 4.11 14.45
N THR A 354 -33.13 2.96 14.32
CA THR A 354 -34.53 2.81 14.69
C THR A 354 -34.72 2.78 16.21
N ALA A 355 -35.92 3.11 16.69
CA ALA A 355 -36.31 2.94 18.08
C ALA A 355 -36.00 1.51 18.57
N ASP A 356 -35.51 1.40 19.80
CA ASP A 356 -35.22 0.14 20.51
C ASP A 356 -34.17 -0.76 19.84
N LEU A 357 -33.37 -0.21 18.93
CA LEU A 357 -32.26 -0.93 18.31
C LEU A 357 -31.16 -1.21 19.35
N LYS A 358 -30.77 -2.48 19.48
CA LYS A 358 -29.67 -2.93 20.34
C LYS A 358 -28.70 -3.78 19.53
N ILE A 359 -27.57 -3.20 19.16
CA ILE A 359 -26.53 -3.87 18.38
C ILE A 359 -25.19 -3.77 19.08
N CYS A 360 -24.26 -4.65 18.73
CA CYS A 360 -22.85 -4.51 19.07
C CYS A 360 -21.97 -4.63 17.83
N CYS A 361 -20.88 -3.88 17.82
CA CYS A 361 -19.86 -3.88 16.78
C CYS A 361 -18.45 -3.81 17.40
N ASN A 362 -17.43 -4.08 16.59
CA ASN A 362 -16.04 -4.09 17.05
C ASN A 362 -15.51 -2.65 17.26
N LEU A 363 -14.96 -2.35 18.44
CA LEU A 363 -14.44 -1.01 18.80
C LEU A 363 -13.30 -0.57 17.87
N VAL A 364 -12.30 -1.43 17.65
CA VAL A 364 -11.12 -1.13 16.83
C VAL A 364 -11.54 -0.73 15.42
N ASN A 365 -12.43 -1.50 14.80
CA ASN A 365 -12.94 -1.21 13.46
C ASN A 365 -13.77 0.07 13.46
N LEU A 366 -14.63 0.30 14.47
CA LEU A 366 -15.42 1.52 14.56
C LEU A 366 -14.52 2.75 14.66
N LYS A 367 -13.52 2.73 15.55
CA LYS A 367 -12.53 3.80 15.69
C LYS A 367 -11.84 4.10 14.34
N ARG A 368 -11.41 3.07 13.61
CA ARG A 368 -10.71 3.25 12.32
C ARG A 368 -11.57 3.80 11.20
N VAL A 369 -12.83 3.35 11.12
CA VAL A 369 -13.80 3.91 10.17
C VAL A 369 -13.95 5.40 10.46
N LEU A 370 -14.15 5.76 11.73
CA LEU A 370 -14.28 7.15 12.16
C LEU A 370 -13.02 7.99 11.88
N GLU A 371 -11.82 7.47 12.14
CA GLU A 371 -10.54 8.14 11.83
C GLU A 371 -10.34 8.35 10.32
N SER A 372 -10.94 7.50 9.49
CA SER A 372 -10.81 7.57 8.02
C SER A 372 -11.80 8.53 7.37
N LEU A 373 -12.91 8.82 8.05
CA LEU A 373 -13.99 9.66 7.52
C LEU A 373 -13.72 11.15 7.80
N PRO A 374 -14.21 12.05 6.94
CA PRO A 374 -14.21 13.47 7.23
C PRO A 374 -15.12 13.78 8.42
N SER A 375 -15.00 15.00 8.95
CA SER A 375 -15.75 15.45 10.13
C SER A 375 -17.27 15.28 10.02
N GLN A 376 -17.81 15.28 8.79
CA GLN A 376 -19.20 14.93 8.50
C GLN A 376 -19.24 13.79 7.48
N SER A 377 -19.78 12.65 7.89
CA SER A 377 -20.01 11.49 7.02
C SER A 377 -21.45 11.02 7.13
N ARG A 378 -21.95 10.32 6.12
CA ARG A 378 -23.32 9.82 6.09
C ARG A 378 -23.37 8.37 6.52
N TRP A 379 -24.30 8.06 7.42
CA TRP A 379 -24.42 6.73 8.00
C TRP A 379 -25.82 6.18 7.79
N ILE A 380 -25.89 4.87 7.60
CA ILE A 380 -27.12 4.12 7.39
C ILE A 380 -27.02 2.85 8.25
N TYR A 381 -28.10 2.52 8.95
CA TYR A 381 -28.23 1.19 9.54
C TYR A 381 -29.05 0.33 8.59
N LEU A 382 -28.51 -0.84 8.22
CA LEU A 382 -29.12 -1.80 7.30
C LEU A 382 -29.71 -2.97 8.11
N PRO A 383 -31.01 -2.95 8.47
CA PRO A 383 -31.57 -3.93 9.41
C PRO A 383 -31.52 -5.37 8.87
N ALA A 384 -31.75 -5.53 7.56
CA ALA A 384 -31.71 -6.83 6.89
C ALA A 384 -30.30 -7.46 6.88
N GLN A 385 -29.26 -6.64 6.90
CA GLN A 385 -27.86 -7.07 6.90
C GLN A 385 -27.25 -7.06 8.31
N GLN A 386 -27.99 -6.54 9.30
CA GLN A 386 -27.47 -6.24 10.64
C GLN A 386 -26.14 -5.51 10.57
N ALA A 387 -26.07 -4.42 9.80
CA ALA A 387 -24.81 -3.73 9.53
C ALA A 387 -24.95 -2.21 9.59
N LEU A 388 -23.86 -1.52 9.93
CA LEU A 388 -23.72 -0.08 9.77
C LEU A 388 -22.94 0.21 8.50
N LEU A 389 -23.51 1.05 7.64
CA LEU A 389 -22.86 1.57 6.44
C LEU A 389 -22.44 3.01 6.71
N PHE A 390 -21.19 3.32 6.40
CA PHE A 390 -20.59 4.65 6.51
C PHE A 390 -20.08 5.05 5.15
N TYR A 391 -20.35 6.29 4.73
CA TYR A 391 -19.84 6.77 3.45
C TYR A 391 -19.50 8.25 3.42
N ASP A 392 -18.53 8.54 2.55
CA ASP A 392 -18.06 9.87 2.18
C ASP A 392 -18.16 10.01 0.66
N ASP A 393 -19.10 10.82 0.20
CA ASP A 393 -19.33 11.10 -1.22
C ASP A 393 -18.15 11.86 -1.85
N ILE A 394 -17.45 12.70 -1.08
CA ILE A 394 -16.37 13.54 -1.60
C ILE A 394 -15.14 12.70 -1.90
N LYS A 395 -14.79 11.78 -1.00
CA LYS A 395 -13.65 10.87 -1.18
C LYS A 395 -14.03 9.52 -1.79
N ALA A 396 -15.30 9.32 -2.13
CA ALA A 396 -15.85 8.07 -2.65
C ALA A 396 -15.42 6.83 -1.82
N MET A 397 -15.52 6.97 -0.49
CA MET A 397 -15.16 5.92 0.48
C MET A 397 -16.40 5.35 1.14
N ARG A 398 -16.40 4.03 1.33
CA ARG A 398 -17.54 3.27 1.84
C ARG A 398 -17.05 2.18 2.80
N PHE A 399 -17.68 2.07 3.96
CA PHE A 399 -17.40 1.04 4.94
C PHE A 399 -18.71 0.37 5.36
N VAL A 400 -18.74 -0.95 5.36
CA VAL A 400 -19.79 -1.77 5.95
C VAL A 400 -19.21 -2.47 7.15
N MET A 401 -19.88 -2.32 8.29
CA MET A 401 -19.50 -2.93 9.55
C MET A 401 -20.58 -3.89 10.00
N ALA A 402 -20.22 -5.17 10.07
CA ALA A 402 -21.10 -6.20 10.59
C ALA A 402 -21.39 -5.92 12.07
N CYS A 403 -22.67 -5.95 12.42
CA CYS A 403 -23.15 -5.82 13.79
C CYS A 403 -23.82 -7.12 14.22
N ARG A 404 -23.87 -7.36 15.53
CA ARG A 404 -24.64 -8.47 16.10
C ARG A 404 -25.74 -7.91 16.98
N GLN A 405 -26.85 -8.61 17.11
CA GLN A 405 -27.84 -8.26 18.12
C GLN A 405 -27.21 -8.36 19.51
N SER A 406 -27.35 -7.30 20.30
CA SER A 406 -26.84 -7.28 21.66
C SER A 406 -27.79 -8.06 22.58
N CYS A 407 -27.30 -9.15 23.19
CA CYS A 407 -28.04 -9.90 24.21
C CYS A 407 -27.95 -9.27 25.61
N LEU A 408 -27.16 -8.20 25.79
CA LEU A 408 -27.01 -7.57 27.09
C LEU A 408 -28.29 -6.83 27.50
N SER A 409 -28.82 -7.21 28.66
CA SER A 409 -29.76 -6.44 29.44
C SER A 409 -28.96 -5.37 30.19
N TYR A 410 -29.13 -4.10 29.81
CA TYR A 410 -28.66 -2.97 30.60
C TYR A 410 -29.76 -2.53 31.56
#